data_AF-A0A523QVS5-F1
#
_entry.id   AF-A0A523QVS5-F1
#
_cell.length_a   1.000
_cell.length_b   1.000
_cell.length_c   1.000
_cell.angle_alpha   90.00
_cell.angle_beta   90.00
_cell.angle_gamma   90.00
#
_symmetry.space_group_name_H-M   'P 1'
#
loop_
_entity.id
_entity.type
_entity.pdbx_description
1 polymer ?
#
loop_
_entity_poly.entity_id
_entity_poly.type
_entity_poly.pdbx_seq_one_letter_code
_entity_poly.pdbx_strand_id
1 'polypeptide(L)'
;DHILLIYQETQSLPPQWRKKVLENEVRITGIFMQVLAHMISSGDLPNLSERSMELVAHNISVLGHMWTFRRWFLARHYSIDDYIELQTEFILGISK
;
A
#
# COMPACT_ATOMS: atom_id res chain seq x y z
N ASP A 1 2.97 14.29 -4.66
CA ASP A 1 1.82 14.49 -5.57
C ASP A 1 1.79 13.55 -6.79
N HIS A 2 2.85 12.77 -7.07
CA HIS A 2 2.83 11.81 -8.19
C HIS A 2 1.76 10.71 -8.09
N ILE A 3 1.50 10.17 -6.90
CA ILE A 3 0.44 9.17 -6.70
C ILE A 3 -0.94 9.75 -6.99
N LEU A 4 -1.23 10.99 -6.54
CA LEU A 4 -2.52 11.63 -6.82
C LEU A 4 -2.74 11.80 -8.33
N LEU A 5 -1.71 12.25 -9.05
CA LEU A 5 -1.70 12.35 -10.52
C LEU A 5 -1.91 10.98 -11.18
N ILE A 6 -1.28 9.93 -10.67
CA ILE A 6 -1.48 8.56 -11.15
C ILE A 6 -2.97 8.18 -11.04
N TYR A 7 -3.60 8.37 -9.88
CA TYR A 7 -5.03 8.02 -9.73
C TYR A 7 -5.96 8.84 -10.62
N GLN A 8 -5.67 10.12 -10.86
CA GLN A 8 -6.52 11.01 -11.65
C GLN A 8 -6.33 10.83 -13.16
N GLU A 9 -5.09 10.63 -13.62
CA GLU A 9 -4.73 10.81 -15.03
C GLU A 9 -4.15 9.56 -15.70
N THR A 10 -4.04 8.41 -15.03
CA THR A 10 -3.43 7.18 -15.62
C THR A 10 -4.11 6.75 -16.92
N GLN A 11 -5.42 6.96 -17.06
CA GLN A 11 -6.13 6.68 -18.31
C GLN A 11 -5.78 7.67 -19.43
N SER A 12 -5.47 8.92 -19.09
CA SER A 12 -5.04 9.97 -20.01
C SER A 12 -3.57 9.81 -20.45
N LEU A 13 -2.75 9.04 -19.72
CA LEU A 13 -1.32 8.87 -20.02
C LEU A 13 -1.08 8.15 -21.35
N PRO A 14 -0.02 8.53 -22.10
CA PRO A 14 0.46 7.74 -23.24
C PRO A 14 0.78 6.30 -22.83
N PRO A 15 0.59 5.29 -23.71
CA PRO A 15 0.68 3.87 -23.36
C PRO A 15 1.97 3.47 -22.64
N GLN A 16 3.12 4.01 -23.05
CA GLN A 16 4.42 3.75 -22.43
C GLN A 16 4.51 4.20 -20.98
N TRP A 17 3.85 5.31 -20.62
CA TRP A 17 3.85 5.85 -19.25
C TRP A 17 2.84 5.12 -18.39
N ARG A 18 1.67 4.78 -18.94
CA ARG A 18 0.69 3.92 -18.28
C ARG A 18 1.31 2.56 -17.91
N LYS A 19 2.05 1.95 -18.83
CA LYS A 19 2.76 0.68 -18.58
C LYS A 19 3.74 0.81 -17.40
N LYS A 20 4.58 1.85 -17.39
CA LYS A 20 5.53 2.09 -16.29
C LYS A 20 4.85 2.25 -14.93
N VAL A 21 3.70 2.96 -14.89
CA VAL A 21 2.93 3.12 -13.65
C VAL A 21 2.44 1.75 -13.16
N LEU A 22 1.82 0.95 -14.03
CA LEU A 22 1.32 -0.37 -13.66
C LEU A 22 2.45 -1.32 -13.21
N GLU A 23 3.59 -1.30 -13.90
CA GLU A 23 4.78 -2.06 -13.49
C GLU A 23 5.29 -1.64 -12.11
N ASN A 24 5.24 -0.34 -11.80
CA ASN A 24 5.62 0.16 -10.50
C ASN A 24 4.65 -0.27 -9.40
N GLU A 25 3.35 -0.26 -9.65
CA GLU A 25 2.34 -0.77 -8.71
C GLU A 25 2.56 -2.26 -8.39
N VAL A 26 2.79 -3.09 -9.42
CA VAL A 26 3.10 -4.52 -9.24
C VAL A 26 4.39 -4.71 -8.44
N ARG A 27 5.42 -3.91 -8.72
CA ARG A 27 6.69 -3.94 -7.98
C ARG A 27 6.50 -3.60 -6.51
N ILE A 28 5.69 -2.59 -6.18
CA ILE A 28 5.39 -2.21 -4.78
C ILE A 28 4.66 -3.35 -4.07
N THR A 29 3.64 -3.96 -4.69
CA THR A 29 2.99 -5.15 -4.13
C THR A 29 3.99 -6.27 -3.87
N GLY A 30 4.93 -6.51 -4.79
CA GLY A 30 5.98 -7.52 -4.62
C GLY A 30 6.89 -7.28 -3.41
N ILE A 31 7.15 -6.02 -3.05
CA ILE A 31 7.91 -5.68 -1.83
C ILE A 31 7.11 -6.08 -0.58
N PHE A 32 5.82 -5.72 -0.51
CA PHE A 32 4.99 -6.10 0.63
C PHE A 32 4.78 -7.61 0.75
N MET A 33 4.66 -8.33 -0.37
CA MET A 33 4.64 -9.79 -0.37
C MET A 33 5.89 -10.39 0.30
N GLN A 34 7.08 -9.87 -0.01
CA GLN A 34 8.33 -10.34 0.60
C GLN A 34 8.36 -10.06 2.10
N VAL A 35 7.90 -8.88 2.53
CA VAL A 35 7.82 -8.53 3.95
C VAL A 35 6.84 -9.44 4.69
N LEU A 36 5.63 -9.64 4.16
CA LEU A 36 4.63 -10.52 4.76
C LEU A 36 5.11 -11.97 4.84
N ALA A 37 5.73 -12.49 3.77
CA ALA A 37 6.31 -13.83 3.77
C ALA A 37 7.40 -13.98 4.85
N HIS A 38 8.26 -12.96 5.01
CA HIS A 38 9.28 -12.97 6.04
C HIS A 38 8.69 -12.98 7.45
N MET A 39 7.66 -12.17 7.70
CA MET A 39 6.97 -12.11 9.00
C MET A 39 6.23 -13.42 9.33
N ILE A 40 5.66 -14.09 8.33
CA ILE A 40 5.06 -15.43 8.51
C ILE A 40 6.15 -16.46 8.85
N SER A 41 7.29 -16.43 8.14
CA SER A 41 8.37 -17.38 8.36
C SER A 41 9.07 -17.22 9.72
N SER A 42 9.04 -16.02 10.31
CA SER A 42 9.58 -15.72 11.63
C SER A 42 8.58 -15.99 12.76
N GLY A 43 7.31 -16.27 12.43
CA GLY A 43 6.24 -16.50 13.40
C GLY A 43 5.58 -15.24 13.93
N ASP A 44 5.92 -14.06 13.38
CA ASP A 44 5.33 -12.78 13.76
C ASP A 44 3.90 -12.61 13.24
N LEU A 45 3.54 -13.31 12.16
CA LEU A 45 2.20 -13.35 11.57
C LEU A 45 1.69 -14.79 11.41
N PRO A 46 0.36 -15.03 11.50
CA PRO A 46 -0.21 -16.34 11.23
C PRO A 46 -0.02 -16.73 9.75
N ASN A 47 -0.06 -18.02 9.47
CA ASN A 47 -0.01 -18.52 8.10
C ASN A 47 -1.19 -17.98 7.28
N LEU A 48 -0.86 -17.25 6.21
CA LEU A 48 -1.80 -16.78 5.20
C LEU A 48 -1.61 -17.56 3.91
N SER A 49 -2.70 -17.80 3.18
CA SER A 49 -2.60 -18.31 1.81
C SER A 49 -1.92 -17.26 0.91
N GLU A 50 -1.26 -17.69 -0.16
CA GLU A 50 -0.62 -16.79 -1.13
C GLU A 50 -1.62 -15.76 -1.69
N ARG A 51 -2.85 -16.19 -2.02
CA ARG A 51 -3.93 -15.29 -2.47
C ARG A 51 -4.31 -14.25 -1.42
N SER A 52 -4.35 -14.64 -0.15
CA SER A 52 -4.65 -13.72 0.95
C SER A 52 -3.50 -12.71 1.11
N MET A 53 -2.26 -13.17 1.02
CA MET A 53 -1.07 -12.33 1.12
C MET A 53 -1.02 -11.29 0.01
N GLU A 54 -1.33 -11.68 -1.23
CA GLU A 54 -1.39 -10.80 -2.38
C GLU A 54 -2.42 -9.68 -2.17
N LEU A 55 -3.62 -10.03 -1.70
CA LEU A 55 -4.66 -9.05 -1.39
C LEU A 55 -4.24 -8.11 -0.25
N VAL A 56 -3.63 -8.63 0.81
CA VAL A 56 -3.12 -7.80 1.92
C VAL A 56 -2.04 -6.83 1.42
N ALA A 57 -1.09 -7.29 0.60
CA ALA A 57 -0.06 -6.45 0.01
C ALA A 57 -0.66 -5.29 -0.83
N HIS A 58 -1.69 -5.57 -1.62
CA HIS A 58 -2.42 -4.53 -2.34
C HIS A 58 -3.14 -3.55 -1.40
N ASN A 59 -3.77 -4.04 -0.33
CA ASN A 59 -4.42 -3.19 0.65
C ASN A 59 -3.41 -2.24 1.32
N ILE A 60 -2.24 -2.74 1.72
CA ILE A 60 -1.19 -1.91 2.34
C ILE A 60 -0.78 -0.76 1.39
N SER A 61 -0.56 -1.05 0.10
CA SER A 61 -0.24 -0.02 -0.89
C SER A 61 -1.32 1.07 -0.97
N VAL A 62 -2.60 0.66 -1.04
CA VAL A 62 -3.74 1.60 -1.13
C VAL A 62 -3.88 2.43 0.16
N LEU A 63 -3.66 1.84 1.32
CA LEU A 63 -3.62 2.57 2.59
C LEU A 63 -2.49 3.61 2.60
N GLY A 64 -1.30 3.28 2.09
CA GLY A 64 -0.25 4.28 1.90
C GLY A 64 -0.68 5.41 0.95
N HIS A 65 -1.33 5.07 -0.16
CA HIS A 65 -1.83 6.04 -1.13
C HIS A 65 -2.92 6.96 -0.57
N MET A 66 -3.71 6.51 0.42
CA MET A 66 -4.76 7.31 1.05
C MET A 66 -4.26 8.62 1.64
N TRP A 67 -3.04 8.65 2.19
CA TRP A 67 -2.44 9.91 2.62
C TRP A 67 -2.40 10.95 1.50
N THR A 68 -2.15 10.54 0.26
CA THR A 68 -2.00 11.47 -0.87
C THR A 68 -3.33 12.05 -1.33
N PHE A 69 -4.40 11.25 -1.41
CA PHE A 69 -5.70 11.72 -1.90
C PHE A 69 -6.63 12.24 -0.80
N ARG A 70 -6.41 11.89 0.48
CA ARG A 70 -7.13 12.44 1.64
C ARG A 70 -6.30 13.43 2.46
N ARG A 71 -5.11 13.84 1.99
CA ARG A 71 -4.20 14.76 2.73
C ARG A 71 -4.92 15.98 3.27
N TRP A 72 -5.80 16.58 2.47
CA TRP A 72 -6.55 17.80 2.82
C TRP A 72 -7.36 17.68 4.12
N PHE A 73 -7.80 16.47 4.45
CA PHE A 73 -8.53 16.15 5.68
C PHE A 73 -7.57 15.62 6.74
N LEU A 74 -6.78 14.60 6.41
CA LEU A 74 -5.93 13.90 7.37
C LEU A 74 -4.86 14.82 7.98
N ALA A 75 -4.23 15.68 7.19
CA ALA A 75 -3.19 16.60 7.67
C ALA A 75 -3.72 17.70 8.62
N ARG A 76 -5.04 17.79 8.82
CA ARG A 76 -5.66 18.67 9.84
C ARG A 76 -5.72 18.02 11.22
N HIS A 77 -5.58 16.70 11.28
CA HIS A 77 -5.78 15.90 12.48
C HIS A 77 -4.56 15.05 12.86
N TYR A 78 -3.69 14.74 11.88
CA TYR A 78 -2.57 13.83 12.02
C TYR A 78 -1.35 14.39 11.31
N SER A 79 -0.16 14.16 11.88
CA SER A 79 1.09 14.20 11.12
C SER A 79 1.20 12.97 10.20
N ILE A 80 2.18 12.97 9.29
CA ILE A 80 2.46 11.78 8.47
C ILE A 80 2.94 10.62 9.34
N ASP A 81 3.67 10.90 10.42
CA ASP A 81 4.17 9.88 11.33
C ASP A 81 3.03 9.23 12.11
N ASP A 82 2.11 10.03 12.65
CA ASP A 82 0.89 9.52 13.32
C ASP A 82 0.08 8.63 12.37
N TYR A 83 -0.02 9.04 11.10
CA TYR A 83 -0.74 8.27 10.10
C TYR A 83 -0.07 6.93 9.82
N ILE A 84 1.26 6.90 9.66
CA ILE A 84 2.02 5.68 9.43
C ILE A 84 1.83 4.72 10.62
N GLU A 85 1.99 5.22 11.85
CA GLU A 85 1.84 4.42 13.07
C GLU A 85 0.46 3.77 13.14
N LEU A 86 -0.61 4.57 13.03
CA LEU A 86 -1.99 4.06 13.08
C LEU A 86 -2.30 3.05 11.97
N GLN A 87 -1.79 3.27 10.75
CA GLN A 87 -1.98 2.31 9.66
C GLN A 87 -1.19 1.02 9.89
N THR A 88 0.04 1.10 10.40
CA THR A 88 0.84 -0.08 10.74
C THR A 88 0.16 -0.90 11.83
N GLU A 89 -0.33 -0.27 12.90
CA GLU A 89 -1.11 -0.95 13.93
C GLU A 89 -2.37 -1.63 13.37
N PHE A 90 -3.12 -0.94 12.50
CA PHE A 90 -4.29 -1.49 11.83
C PHE A 90 -3.95 -2.73 10.99
N ILE A 91 -2.87 -2.68 10.19
CA ILE A 91 -2.41 -3.78 9.34
C ILE A 91 -2.02 -5.00 10.19
N LEU A 92 -1.24 -4.78 11.26
CA LEU A 92 -0.81 -5.87 12.14
C LEU A 92 -1.96 -6.40 13.00
N GLY A 93 -2.95 -5.56 13.33
CA GLY A 93 -4.16 -5.94 14.06
C GLY A 93 -5.12 -6.81 13.26
N ILE A 94 -5.16 -6.69 11.92
CA ILE A 94 -5.92 -7.62 11.03
C ILE A 94 -5.40 -9.06 11.15
N SER A 95 -4.14 -9.23 11.56
CA SER A 95 -3.48 -10.53 11.64
C SER A 95 -3.57 -11.18 13.03
N LYS A 96 -4.29 -10.59 13.99
CA LYS A 96 -4.55 -11.17 15.31
C LYS A 96 -5.92 -11.83 15.40
#